data_AF-A0AA35X2V5-F1
#
_entry.id   AF-A0AA35X2V5-F1
#
_cell.length_a   1.000
_cell.length_b   1.000
_cell.length_c   1.000
_cell.angle_alpha   90.00
_cell.angle_beta   90.00
_cell.angle_gamma   90.00
#
_symmetry.space_group_name_H-M   'P 1'
#
loop_
_entity.id
_entity.type
_entity.pdbx_description
1 polymer ?
#
loop_
_entity_poly.entity_id
_entity_poly.type
_entity_poly.pdbx_seq_one_letter_code
_entity_poly.pdbx_strand_id
1 'polypeptide(L)'
;MAAIAESVKGQNRGGYDCEFVTPPPDVIQIECPICLQIPKQPCLISCPCGKEFCRECIERIKEDDKPCPLCNLSDFTFLRHHGSERYLKAQEVWCSHKKDGCKWRGKLGEYEQHLNSNPSQENQLTGCQFVEIECGNGCGEWFQRRNIASHQKGVCPKRPYSCEHCHEYESNFEDVTKNHYPQCVKYPVTCPNKCRDAPFERQNVNNHVKDECPLTEVDCPLHYAGCEVRLPRKDMPEHMTDTVTHLTLLATVTQSLLKENQELRQTTEDLKKENQKQQKQNEDK
;
A
#
# COMPACT_ATOMS: atom_id res chain seq x y z
N MET A 1 -22.12 7.22 24.98
CA MET A 1 -22.03 6.50 23.69
C MET A 1 -22.17 7.54 22.59
N ALA A 2 -21.06 8.12 22.16
CA ALA A 2 -21.05 9.20 21.17
C ALA A 2 -21.45 8.62 19.80
N ALA A 3 -22.56 9.11 19.25
CA ALA A 3 -22.94 8.82 17.88
C ALA A 3 -21.95 9.51 16.94
N ILE A 4 -21.19 8.71 16.21
CA ILE A 4 -20.32 9.16 15.15
C ILE A 4 -21.24 9.60 14.02
N ALA A 5 -21.43 10.92 13.89
CA ALA A 5 -22.02 11.51 12.70
C ALA A 5 -21.00 11.33 11.58
N GLU A 6 -21.11 10.23 10.83
CA GLU A 6 -20.45 10.10 9.54
C GLU A 6 -21.01 11.18 8.62
N SER A 7 -20.20 12.23 8.46
CA SER A 7 -20.44 13.31 7.53
C SER A 7 -20.27 12.74 6.13
N VAL A 8 -21.37 12.29 5.51
CA VAL A 8 -21.44 11.99 4.07
C VAL A 8 -21.29 13.32 3.33
N LYS A 9 -20.07 13.82 3.24
CA LYS A 9 -19.69 14.93 2.36
C LYS A 9 -19.73 14.39 0.93
N GLY A 10 -20.80 14.69 0.20
CA GLY A 10 -20.92 14.30 -1.21
C GLY A 10 -22.33 14.27 -1.77
N GLN A 11 -23.37 14.25 -0.93
CA GLN A 11 -24.75 14.40 -1.43
C GLN A 11 -25.09 15.89 -1.53
N ASN A 12 -25.06 16.42 -2.75
CA ASN A 12 -25.58 17.75 -3.06
C ASN A 12 -27.11 17.74 -2.92
N ARG A 13 -27.60 17.72 -1.66
CA ARG A 13 -29.02 17.70 -1.31
C ARG A 13 -29.61 19.08 -1.57
N GLY A 14 -30.37 19.25 -2.64
CA GLY A 14 -30.93 20.56 -2.96
C GLY A 14 -31.07 20.81 -4.45
N GLY A 15 -30.73 22.04 -4.84
CA GLY A 15 -30.83 22.52 -6.22
C GLY A 15 -29.53 22.36 -6.98
N TYR A 16 -29.41 23.08 -8.09
CA TYR A 16 -28.13 23.24 -8.79
C TYR A 16 -27.38 24.43 -8.19
N ASP A 17 -26.20 24.16 -7.66
CA ASP A 17 -25.27 25.18 -7.16
C ASP A 17 -24.50 25.80 -8.32
N CYS A 18 -25.15 26.67 -9.10
CA CYS A 18 -24.51 27.34 -10.23
C CYS A 18 -25.19 28.67 -10.53
N GLU A 19 -24.51 29.49 -11.33
CA GLU A 19 -24.97 30.82 -11.72
C GLU A 19 -25.35 30.84 -13.21
N PHE A 20 -26.45 31.51 -13.56
CA PHE A 20 -26.81 31.72 -14.95
C PHE A 20 -25.77 32.58 -15.68
N VAL A 21 -25.53 32.26 -16.95
CA VAL A 21 -24.73 33.14 -17.84
C VAL A 21 -25.52 34.41 -18.14
N THR A 22 -26.80 34.24 -18.46
CA THR A 22 -27.76 35.32 -18.67
C THR A 22 -28.94 35.06 -17.75
N PRO A 23 -29.28 35.98 -16.83
CA PRO A 23 -30.42 35.81 -15.93
C PRO A 23 -31.73 35.58 -16.70
N PRO A 24 -32.54 34.58 -16.31
CA PRO A 24 -33.89 34.43 -16.82
C PRO A 24 -34.77 35.65 -16.46
N PRO A 25 -35.89 35.88 -17.18
CA PRO A 25 -36.84 36.93 -16.81
C PRO A 25 -37.40 36.75 -15.39
N ASP A 26 -37.63 37.86 -14.68
CA ASP A 26 -38.06 37.87 -13.27
C ASP A 26 -39.38 37.12 -12.98
N VAL A 27 -40.18 36.88 -14.02
CA VAL A 27 -41.43 36.09 -13.92
C VAL A 27 -41.18 34.60 -13.70
N ILE A 28 -39.97 34.11 -13.98
CA ILE A 28 -39.58 32.71 -13.76
C ILE A 28 -39.00 32.57 -12.37
N GLN A 29 -39.50 31.61 -11.60
CA GLN A 29 -38.91 31.28 -10.32
C GLN A 29 -37.60 30.51 -10.52
N ILE A 30 -36.48 31.20 -10.32
CA ILE A 30 -35.14 30.64 -10.52
C ILE A 30 -34.48 30.13 -9.24
N GLU A 31 -35.14 30.27 -8.09
CA GLU A 31 -34.58 29.92 -6.78
C GLU A 31 -35.59 29.12 -5.95
N CYS A 32 -35.10 28.03 -5.35
CA CYS A 32 -35.87 27.26 -4.38
C CYS A 32 -35.82 27.95 -3.00
N PRO A 33 -36.96 28.25 -2.36
CA PRO A 33 -36.98 28.95 -1.08
C PRO A 33 -36.40 28.16 0.11
N ILE A 34 -36.10 26.86 -0.06
CA ILE A 34 -35.51 26.02 0.99
C ILE A 34 -33.98 25.99 0.89
N CYS A 35 -33.44 25.68 -0.30
CA CYS A 35 -32.00 25.52 -0.49
C CYS A 35 -31.32 26.75 -1.12
N LEU A 36 -32.09 27.76 -1.54
CA LEU A 36 -31.59 29.00 -2.16
C LEU A 36 -30.75 28.75 -3.43
N GLN A 37 -31.03 27.66 -4.13
CA GLN A 37 -30.35 27.23 -5.35
C GLN A 37 -31.36 27.08 -6.49
N ILE A 38 -30.85 26.94 -7.71
CA ILE A 38 -31.69 26.72 -8.89
C ILE A 38 -32.48 25.41 -8.72
N PRO A 39 -33.82 25.41 -8.81
CA PRO A 39 -34.63 24.24 -8.49
C PRO A 39 -34.27 22.99 -9.30
N LYS A 40 -33.95 21.88 -8.62
CA LYS A 40 -33.85 20.54 -9.21
C LYS A 40 -35.22 19.86 -9.19
N GLN A 41 -35.67 19.40 -10.35
CA GLN A 41 -36.99 18.78 -10.53
C GLN A 41 -38.09 19.64 -9.84
N PRO A 42 -38.28 20.90 -10.26
CA PRO A 42 -39.17 21.84 -9.59
C PRO A 42 -40.57 21.25 -9.36
N CYS A 43 -41.08 21.42 -8.15
CA CYS A 43 -42.41 20.99 -7.74
C CYS A 43 -43.24 22.21 -7.36
N LEU A 44 -44.38 22.39 -8.02
CA LEU A 44 -45.39 23.37 -7.64
C LEU A 44 -46.24 22.79 -6.51
N ILE A 45 -46.38 23.53 -5.42
CA ILE A 45 -47.21 23.12 -4.28
C ILE A 45 -48.65 23.62 -4.44
N SER A 46 -49.62 22.87 -3.92
CA SER A 46 -51.06 23.18 -4.02
C SER A 46 -51.50 24.36 -3.14
N CYS A 47 -50.60 24.95 -2.34
CA CYS A 47 -50.90 26.12 -1.54
C CYS A 47 -51.25 27.34 -2.43
N PRO A 48 -51.97 28.33 -1.89
CA PRO A 48 -52.13 29.64 -2.53
C PRO A 48 -50.81 30.42 -2.74
N CYS A 49 -49.76 30.06 -2.01
CA CYS A 49 -48.45 30.70 -2.11
C CYS A 49 -47.75 30.46 -3.45
N GLY A 50 -48.15 29.43 -4.21
CA GLY A 50 -47.79 29.24 -5.62
C GLY A 50 -46.29 29.15 -5.93
N LYS A 51 -45.45 28.86 -4.92
CA LYS A 51 -43.99 28.77 -5.10
C LYS A 51 -43.55 27.37 -5.50
N GLU A 52 -42.44 27.32 -6.21
CA GLU A 52 -41.77 26.09 -6.59
C GLU A 52 -40.63 25.74 -5.63
N PHE A 53 -40.40 24.45 -5.43
CA PHE A 53 -39.32 23.93 -4.61
C PHE A 53 -38.59 22.83 -5.35
N CYS A 54 -37.34 22.54 -4.97
CA CYS A 54 -36.72 21.30 -5.40
C CYS A 54 -37.55 20.13 -4.89
N ARG A 55 -37.66 19.06 -5.68
CA ARG A 55 -38.38 17.84 -5.29
C ARG A 55 -37.91 17.30 -3.94
N GLU A 56 -36.61 17.04 -3.79
CA GLU A 56 -36.03 16.53 -2.53
C GLU A 56 -36.20 17.49 -1.36
N CYS A 57 -36.27 18.79 -1.63
CA CYS A 57 -36.49 19.77 -0.56
C CYS A 57 -37.91 19.68 -0.02
N ILE A 58 -38.92 19.62 -0.89
CA ILE A 58 -40.32 19.58 -0.44
C ILE A 58 -40.75 18.18 0.03
N GLU A 59 -40.17 17.12 -0.54
CA GLU A 59 -40.37 15.73 -0.06
C GLU A 59 -39.97 15.61 1.42
N ARG A 60 -38.79 16.13 1.81
CA ARG A 60 -38.33 16.12 3.21
C ARG A 60 -39.26 16.89 4.16
N ILE A 61 -39.78 18.04 3.73
CA ILE A 61 -40.73 18.82 4.55
C ILE A 61 -41.99 17.99 4.81
N LYS A 62 -42.47 17.26 3.80
CA LYS A 62 -43.64 16.40 3.92
C LYS A 62 -43.36 15.14 4.74
N GLU A 63 -42.18 14.52 4.59
CA GLU A 63 -41.75 13.38 5.40
C GLU A 63 -41.61 13.73 6.89
N ASP A 64 -41.19 14.97 7.18
CA ASP A 64 -41.11 15.52 8.53
C ASP A 64 -42.47 15.99 9.10
N ASP A 65 -43.58 15.80 8.36
CA ASP A 65 -44.93 16.28 8.69
C ASP A 65 -44.99 17.79 9.00
N LYS A 66 -44.14 18.57 8.31
CA LYS A 66 -44.07 20.02 8.47
C LYS A 66 -44.99 20.74 7.47
N PRO A 67 -45.61 21.86 7.88
CA PRO A 67 -46.43 22.65 6.97
C PRO A 67 -45.58 23.33 5.88
N CYS A 68 -46.25 23.89 4.88
CA CYS A 68 -45.61 24.67 3.83
C CYS A 68 -44.65 25.72 4.43
N PRO A 69 -43.37 25.77 4.01
CA PRO A 69 -42.37 26.67 4.61
C PRO A 69 -42.65 28.18 4.45
N LEU A 70 -43.58 28.55 3.56
CA LEU A 70 -43.85 29.96 3.24
C LEU A 70 -45.18 30.45 3.78
N CYS A 71 -46.24 29.65 3.71
CA CYS A 71 -47.58 30.05 4.12
C CYS A 71 -48.13 29.25 5.30
N ASN A 72 -47.34 28.33 5.85
CA ASN A 72 -47.67 27.52 7.02
C ASN A 72 -48.96 26.67 6.87
N LEU A 73 -49.34 26.34 5.64
CA LEU A 73 -50.47 25.44 5.37
C LEU A 73 -50.04 23.99 5.59
N SER A 74 -50.71 23.29 6.51
CA SER A 74 -50.38 21.90 6.87
C SER A 74 -50.79 20.89 5.80
N ASP A 75 -51.99 21.03 5.23
CA ASP A 75 -52.50 20.10 4.22
C ASP A 75 -52.15 20.59 2.81
N PHE A 76 -50.96 20.21 2.33
CA PHE A 76 -50.53 20.51 0.98
C PHE A 76 -50.05 19.28 0.21
N THR A 77 -50.26 19.34 -1.10
CA THR A 77 -49.72 18.38 -2.07
C THR A 77 -48.77 19.11 -3.02
N PHE A 78 -48.02 18.36 -3.81
CA PHE A 78 -47.12 18.94 -4.81
C PHE A 78 -47.09 18.12 -6.08
N LEU A 79 -46.87 18.81 -7.20
CA LEU A 79 -46.78 18.23 -8.52
C LEU A 79 -45.50 18.70 -9.21
N ARG A 80 -44.82 17.79 -9.92
CA ARG A 80 -43.68 18.12 -10.78
C ARG A 80 -44.09 19.13 -11.85
N HIS A 81 -43.42 20.27 -11.89
CA HIS A 81 -43.66 21.30 -12.88
C HIS A 81 -42.74 21.09 -14.10
N HIS A 82 -43.17 20.24 -15.02
CA HIS A 82 -42.39 19.88 -16.22
C HIS A 82 -42.04 21.06 -17.14
N GLY A 83 -42.90 22.09 -17.20
CA GLY A 83 -42.65 23.31 -17.96
C GLY A 83 -41.46 24.09 -17.41
N SER A 84 -41.49 24.41 -16.11
CA SER A 84 -40.37 25.03 -15.38
C SER A 84 -39.09 24.19 -15.50
N GLU A 85 -39.19 22.87 -15.29
CA GLU A 85 -38.03 21.97 -15.41
C GLU A 85 -37.37 22.05 -16.80
N ARG A 86 -38.17 22.02 -17.87
CA ARG A 86 -37.68 22.11 -19.25
C ARG A 86 -37.05 23.47 -19.53
N TYR A 87 -37.70 24.55 -19.06
CA TYR A 87 -37.23 25.91 -19.24
C TYR A 87 -35.87 26.12 -18.55
N LEU A 88 -35.76 25.76 -17.28
CA LEU A 88 -34.52 25.90 -16.50
C LEU A 88 -33.39 25.09 -17.13
N LYS A 89 -33.64 23.83 -17.51
CA LYS A 89 -32.64 22.96 -18.15
C LYS A 89 -32.12 23.50 -19.49
N ALA A 90 -32.89 24.34 -20.18
CA ALA A 90 -32.48 24.95 -21.44
C ALA A 90 -31.60 26.20 -21.27
N GLN A 91 -31.53 26.78 -20.07
CA GLN A 91 -30.73 27.97 -19.80
C GLN A 91 -29.23 27.63 -19.73
N GLU A 92 -28.38 28.59 -20.11
CA GLU A 92 -26.94 28.48 -19.95
C GLU A 92 -26.50 28.89 -18.55
N VAL A 93 -25.62 28.08 -17.95
CA VAL A 93 -25.06 28.30 -16.61
C VAL A 93 -23.54 28.14 -16.61
N TRP A 94 -22.89 28.76 -15.63
CA TRP A 94 -21.47 28.55 -15.31
C TRP A 94 -21.29 27.36 -14.36
N CYS A 95 -20.15 26.67 -14.44
CA CYS A 95 -19.75 25.68 -13.43
C CYS A 95 -19.67 26.30 -12.02
N SER A 96 -20.07 25.57 -10.96
CA SER A 96 -19.84 25.94 -9.55
C SER A 96 -18.38 26.31 -9.27
N HIS A 97 -17.45 25.57 -9.88
CA HIS A 97 -16.01 25.75 -9.74
C HIS A 97 -15.44 26.85 -10.64
N LYS A 98 -16.26 27.77 -11.15
CA LYS A 98 -15.80 28.93 -11.92
C LYS A 98 -14.78 29.75 -11.13
N LYS A 99 -15.00 29.94 -9.83
CA LYS A 99 -14.09 30.66 -8.92
C LYS A 99 -12.74 29.96 -8.78
N ASP A 100 -12.72 28.62 -8.89
CA ASP A 100 -11.50 27.81 -8.84
C ASP A 100 -10.76 27.77 -10.19
N GLY A 101 -11.40 28.24 -11.27
CA GLY A 101 -10.83 28.31 -12.62
C GLY A 101 -11.50 27.40 -13.65
N CYS A 102 -12.61 26.74 -13.31
CA CYS A 102 -13.38 26.00 -14.31
C CYS A 102 -13.99 26.97 -15.33
N LYS A 103 -13.69 26.76 -16.61
CA LYS A 103 -14.18 27.62 -17.71
C LYS A 103 -15.46 27.08 -18.36
N TRP A 104 -15.99 25.96 -17.85
CA TRP A 104 -17.16 25.35 -18.45
C TRP A 104 -18.39 26.24 -18.24
N ARG A 105 -19.11 26.41 -19.35
CA ARG A 105 -20.47 26.90 -19.42
C ARG A 105 -21.23 26.03 -20.40
N GLY A 106 -22.51 25.83 -20.15
CA GLY A 106 -23.36 24.99 -20.99
C GLY A 106 -24.79 25.00 -20.47
N LYS A 107 -25.63 24.15 -21.07
CA LYS A 107 -27.03 24.06 -20.64
C LYS A 107 -27.10 23.47 -19.23
N LEU A 108 -28.02 23.96 -18.41
CA LEU A 108 -28.26 23.40 -17.07
C LEU A 108 -28.61 21.91 -17.12
N GLY A 109 -29.26 21.43 -18.18
CA GLY A 109 -29.53 20.01 -18.40
C GLY A 109 -28.26 19.14 -18.56
N GLU A 110 -27.13 19.72 -18.94
CA GLU A 110 -25.82 19.06 -19.14
C GLU A 110 -24.92 19.21 -17.90
N TYR A 111 -25.37 19.97 -16.89
CA TYR A 111 -24.58 20.38 -15.72
C TYR A 111 -24.05 19.20 -14.90
N GLU A 112 -24.93 18.25 -14.55
CA GLU A 112 -24.55 17.07 -13.75
C GLU A 112 -23.57 16.16 -14.51
N GLN A 113 -23.75 16.04 -15.83
CA GLN A 113 -22.82 15.30 -16.68
C GLN A 113 -21.44 15.98 -16.72
N HIS A 114 -21.41 17.31 -16.76
CA HIS A 114 -20.16 18.05 -16.65
C HIS A 114 -19.49 17.83 -15.29
N LEU A 115 -20.21 17.99 -14.17
CA LEU A 115 -19.62 17.80 -12.84
C LEU A 115 -19.08 16.37 -12.67
N ASN A 116 -19.87 15.38 -13.11
CA ASN A 116 -19.56 13.96 -12.99
C ASN A 116 -19.11 13.59 -11.57
N SER A 117 -19.83 14.08 -10.55
CA SER A 117 -19.41 14.04 -9.14
C SER A 117 -19.28 12.63 -8.55
N ASN A 118 -19.99 11.66 -9.12
CA ASN A 118 -19.90 10.25 -8.76
C ASN A 118 -19.49 9.46 -10.01
N PRO A 119 -18.22 9.53 -10.42
CA PRO A 119 -17.79 8.88 -11.64
C PRO A 119 -17.76 7.35 -11.48
N SER A 120 -18.01 6.64 -12.58
CA SER A 120 -17.67 5.22 -12.68
C SER A 120 -16.16 5.05 -12.91
N GLN A 121 -15.67 3.82 -12.77
CA GLN A 121 -14.26 3.49 -13.04
C GLN A 121 -13.84 3.89 -14.47
N GLU A 122 -14.73 3.69 -15.45
CA GLU A 122 -14.47 3.99 -16.87
C GLU A 122 -14.37 5.49 -17.17
N ASN A 123 -15.05 6.34 -16.39
CA ASN A 123 -15.17 7.76 -16.66
C ASN A 123 -14.57 8.66 -15.56
N GLN A 124 -13.77 8.07 -14.66
CA GLN A 124 -13.15 8.74 -13.50
C GLN A 124 -12.37 10.00 -13.86
N LEU A 125 -11.77 10.07 -15.05
CA LEU A 125 -10.98 11.23 -15.48
C LEU A 125 -11.78 12.23 -16.35
N THR A 126 -13.07 11.99 -16.57
CA THR A 126 -13.92 12.82 -17.46
C THR A 126 -14.78 13.82 -16.69
N GLY A 127 -15.05 14.99 -17.28
CA GLY A 127 -15.87 16.02 -16.65
C GLY A 127 -15.05 17.11 -15.95
N CYS A 128 -15.62 17.71 -14.90
CA CYS A 128 -15.04 18.86 -14.23
C CYS A 128 -13.75 18.48 -13.52
N GLN A 129 -12.68 19.22 -13.84
CA GLN A 129 -11.34 19.00 -13.32
C GLN A 129 -11.15 19.42 -11.86
N PHE A 130 -12.10 20.19 -11.33
CA PHE A 130 -12.05 20.79 -9.99
C PHE A 130 -12.92 20.05 -8.97
N VAL A 131 -13.79 19.15 -9.43
CA VAL A 131 -14.59 18.29 -8.55
C VAL A 131 -13.67 17.30 -7.84
N GLU A 132 -13.91 17.13 -6.54
CA GLU A 132 -13.23 16.13 -5.73
C GLU A 132 -13.85 14.76 -5.95
N ILE A 133 -13.00 13.77 -6.21
CA ILE A 133 -13.38 12.38 -6.42
C ILE A 133 -12.46 11.46 -5.61
N GLU A 134 -13.00 10.30 -5.22
CA GLU A 134 -12.23 9.27 -4.52
C GLU A 134 -11.19 8.62 -5.45
N CYS A 135 -10.03 8.27 -4.89
CA CYS A 135 -8.98 7.55 -5.60
C CYS A 135 -9.44 6.15 -6.05
N GLY A 136 -9.31 5.87 -7.35
CA GLY A 136 -9.72 4.59 -7.96
C GLY A 136 -8.92 3.37 -7.49
N ASN A 137 -7.76 3.56 -6.86
CA ASN A 137 -6.96 2.47 -6.30
C ASN A 137 -7.51 1.95 -4.95
N GLY A 138 -8.62 2.52 -4.45
CA GLY A 138 -9.23 2.09 -3.19
C GLY A 138 -8.41 2.46 -1.94
N CYS A 139 -7.71 3.59 -1.98
CA CYS A 139 -6.98 4.08 -0.79
C CYS A 139 -7.83 4.96 0.15
N GLY A 140 -9.08 5.28 -0.23
CA GLY A 140 -10.02 6.08 0.58
C GLY A 140 -9.79 7.60 0.55
N GLU A 141 -8.75 8.07 -0.13
CA GLU A 141 -8.41 9.51 -0.21
C GLU A 141 -9.13 10.19 -1.38
N TRP A 142 -9.46 11.48 -1.19
CA TRP A 142 -10.20 12.30 -2.14
C TRP A 142 -9.32 13.41 -2.71
N PHE A 143 -9.36 13.62 -4.03
CA PHE A 143 -8.60 14.68 -4.69
C PHE A 143 -9.41 15.32 -5.80
N GLN A 144 -9.10 16.57 -6.12
CA GLN A 144 -9.57 17.18 -7.37
C GLN A 144 -9.20 16.28 -8.56
N ARG A 145 -10.13 16.07 -9.48
CA ARG A 145 -9.97 15.18 -10.64
C ARG A 145 -8.65 15.40 -11.40
N ARG A 146 -8.22 16.66 -11.58
CA ARG A 146 -6.93 17.01 -12.21
C ARG A 146 -5.69 16.43 -11.51
N ASN A 147 -5.77 16.18 -10.20
CA ASN A 147 -4.65 15.74 -9.38
C ASN A 147 -4.62 14.22 -9.18
N ILE A 148 -5.70 13.50 -9.51
CA ILE A 148 -5.83 12.05 -9.30
C ILE A 148 -4.71 11.27 -9.99
N ALA A 149 -4.41 11.60 -11.26
CA ALA A 149 -3.35 10.91 -12.00
C ALA A 149 -1.97 11.06 -11.35
N SER A 150 -1.68 12.26 -10.80
CA SER A 150 -0.42 12.51 -10.09
C SER A 150 -0.33 11.72 -8.77
N HIS A 151 -1.44 11.66 -8.03
CA HIS A 151 -1.55 10.86 -6.81
C HIS A 151 -1.35 9.36 -7.09
N GLN A 152 -2.12 8.81 -8.05
CA GLN A 152 -2.12 7.39 -8.39
C GLN A 152 -0.74 6.89 -8.82
N LYS A 153 0.04 7.72 -9.52
CA LYS A 153 1.39 7.34 -9.98
C LYS A 153 2.48 7.60 -8.95
N GLY A 154 2.38 8.69 -8.19
CA GLY A 154 3.48 9.16 -7.34
C GLY A 154 3.43 8.65 -5.91
N VAL A 155 2.30 8.83 -5.23
CA VAL A 155 2.24 8.77 -3.75
C VAL A 155 1.18 7.82 -3.21
N CYS A 156 0.24 7.36 -4.04
CA CYS A 156 -0.81 6.47 -3.60
C CYS A 156 -0.22 5.19 -2.96
N PRO A 157 -0.60 4.82 -1.72
CA PRO A 157 -0.10 3.61 -1.07
C PRO A 157 -0.61 2.35 -1.76
N LYS A 158 -1.81 2.43 -2.37
CA LYS A 158 -2.42 1.36 -3.16
C LYS A 158 -2.01 1.38 -4.64
N ARG A 159 -1.00 2.17 -5.04
CA ARG A 159 -0.55 2.19 -6.44
C ARG A 159 0.04 0.83 -6.84
N PRO A 160 -0.19 0.36 -8.08
CA PRO A 160 0.52 -0.80 -8.62
C PRO A 160 2.03 -0.63 -8.50
N TYR A 161 2.71 -1.66 -8.01
CA TYR A 161 4.14 -1.64 -7.76
C TYR A 161 4.73 -3.04 -7.89
N SER A 162 5.86 -3.14 -8.57
CA SER A 162 6.67 -4.35 -8.65
C SER A 162 7.87 -4.21 -7.73
N CYS A 163 8.22 -5.27 -7.00
CA CYS A 163 9.37 -5.26 -6.11
C CYS A 163 10.65 -4.92 -6.87
N GLU A 164 11.33 -3.85 -6.48
CA GLU A 164 12.57 -3.38 -7.12
C GLU A 164 13.79 -4.27 -6.85
N HIS A 165 13.69 -5.19 -5.89
CA HIS A 165 14.78 -6.08 -5.52
C HIS A 165 14.67 -7.45 -6.19
N CYS A 166 13.48 -8.05 -6.22
CA CYS A 166 13.29 -9.35 -6.84
C CYS A 166 12.73 -9.31 -8.25
N HIS A 167 11.98 -8.27 -8.62
CA HIS A 167 11.27 -8.14 -9.90
C HIS A 167 10.29 -9.29 -10.23
N GLU A 168 10.02 -10.17 -9.26
CA GLU A 168 9.15 -11.35 -9.42
C GLU A 168 7.80 -11.19 -8.70
N TYR A 169 7.70 -10.24 -7.76
CA TYR A 169 6.50 -10.00 -6.97
C TYR A 169 5.85 -8.67 -7.34
N GLU A 170 4.60 -8.72 -7.79
CA GLU A 170 3.80 -7.55 -8.19
C GLU A 170 2.53 -7.45 -7.35
N SER A 171 2.28 -6.28 -6.76
CA SER A 171 1.12 -6.00 -5.93
C SER A 171 0.93 -4.47 -5.87
N ASN A 172 0.45 -3.94 -4.74
CA ASN A 172 0.46 -2.50 -4.45
C ASN A 172 1.67 -2.09 -3.60
N PHE A 173 2.08 -0.82 -3.68
CA PHE A 173 3.27 -0.31 -2.99
C PHE A 173 3.27 -0.60 -1.48
N GLU A 174 2.13 -0.41 -0.81
CA GLU A 174 1.98 -0.70 0.62
C GLU A 174 2.23 -2.17 0.94
N ASP A 175 1.63 -3.08 0.18
CA ASP A 175 1.79 -4.52 0.38
C ASP A 175 3.23 -4.98 0.08
N VAL A 176 3.83 -4.49 -1.01
CA VAL A 176 5.22 -4.82 -1.35
C VAL A 176 6.18 -4.36 -0.25
N THR A 177 6.01 -3.14 0.25
CA THR A 177 6.92 -2.56 1.26
C THR A 177 6.71 -3.13 2.66
N LYS A 178 5.46 -3.38 3.08
CA LYS A 178 5.15 -3.86 4.44
C LYS A 178 5.19 -5.39 4.57
N ASN A 179 4.71 -6.11 3.56
CA ASN A 179 4.52 -7.57 3.65
C ASN A 179 5.55 -8.34 2.84
N HIS A 180 5.95 -7.86 1.66
CA HIS A 180 6.93 -8.58 0.82
C HIS A 180 8.39 -8.33 1.23
N TYR A 181 8.82 -7.07 1.46
CA TYR A 181 10.22 -6.75 1.83
C TYR A 181 10.78 -7.56 3.03
N PRO A 182 10.02 -7.83 4.11
CA PRO A 182 10.49 -8.68 5.21
C PRO A 182 10.85 -10.12 4.83
N GLN A 183 10.25 -10.65 3.76
CA GLN A 183 10.43 -12.03 3.30
C GLN A 183 11.11 -12.14 1.92
N CYS A 184 11.37 -11.02 1.27
CA CYS A 184 12.01 -10.97 -0.05
C CYS A 184 13.47 -11.44 0.02
N VAL A 185 13.81 -12.44 -0.80
CA VAL A 185 15.12 -13.12 -0.82
C VAL A 185 16.26 -12.25 -1.37
N LYS A 186 15.94 -11.34 -2.30
CA LYS A 186 16.87 -10.39 -2.90
C LYS A 186 16.89 -9.04 -2.16
N TYR A 187 16.09 -8.89 -1.09
CA TYR A 187 16.05 -7.66 -0.31
C TYR A 187 17.41 -7.41 0.37
N PRO A 188 17.99 -6.19 0.26
CA PRO A 188 19.24 -5.85 0.92
C PRO A 188 19.09 -5.86 2.45
N VAL A 189 19.91 -6.67 3.12
CA VAL A 189 19.99 -6.76 4.58
C VAL A 189 21.41 -6.50 5.05
N THR A 190 21.54 -5.92 6.23
CA THR A 190 22.84 -5.76 6.88
C THR A 190 23.31 -7.07 7.48
N CYS A 191 24.62 -7.27 7.53
CA CYS A 191 25.22 -8.40 8.26
C CYS A 191 24.74 -8.42 9.74
N PRO A 192 24.28 -9.56 10.27
CA PRO A 192 23.88 -9.72 11.68
C PRO A 192 25.00 -9.35 12.66
N ASN A 193 26.25 -9.58 12.28
CA ASN A 193 27.44 -9.22 13.07
C ASN A 193 27.80 -7.74 12.94
N LYS A 194 27.03 -6.95 12.17
CA LYS A 194 27.22 -5.51 11.94
C LYS A 194 28.63 -5.16 11.45
N CYS A 195 29.16 -5.97 10.52
CA CYS A 195 30.38 -5.60 9.80
C CYS A 195 30.13 -4.34 8.94
N ARG A 196 31.22 -3.72 8.45
CA ARG A 196 31.15 -2.47 7.67
C ARG A 196 30.90 -2.69 6.18
N ASP A 197 30.70 -3.93 5.77
CA ASP A 197 30.49 -4.28 4.36
C ASP A 197 29.14 -3.78 3.88
N ALA A 198 29.01 -3.68 2.56
CA ALA A 198 27.77 -3.27 1.91
C ALA A 198 26.60 -4.20 2.28
N PRO A 199 25.34 -3.74 2.17
CA PRO A 199 24.19 -4.59 2.34
C PRO A 199 24.25 -5.82 1.40
N PHE A 200 23.85 -6.98 1.92
CA PHE A 200 23.84 -8.25 1.20
C PHE A 200 22.41 -8.59 0.80
N GLU A 201 22.22 -9.30 -0.31
CA GLU A 201 20.94 -9.96 -0.53
C GLU A 201 20.64 -10.90 0.65
N ARG A 202 19.40 -10.90 1.13
CA ARG A 202 18.96 -11.74 2.26
C ARG A 202 19.37 -13.20 2.11
N GLN A 203 19.28 -13.76 0.91
CA GLN A 203 19.69 -15.15 0.65
C GLN A 203 21.19 -15.41 0.84
N ASN A 204 22.04 -14.39 0.67
CA ASN A 204 23.50 -14.53 0.67
C ASN A 204 24.16 -14.13 2.00
N VAL A 205 23.45 -13.43 2.88
CA VAL A 205 24.04 -12.93 4.14
C VAL A 205 24.58 -14.05 5.03
N ASN A 206 23.94 -15.21 5.02
CA ASN A 206 24.40 -16.37 5.82
C ASN A 206 25.72 -16.94 5.29
N ASN A 207 25.92 -16.96 3.97
CA ASN A 207 27.18 -17.39 3.36
C ASN A 207 28.30 -16.41 3.72
N HIS A 208 28.04 -15.10 3.62
CA HIS A 208 28.97 -14.09 4.08
C HIS A 208 29.35 -14.28 5.56
N VAL A 209 28.37 -14.40 6.47
CA VAL A 209 28.62 -14.59 7.91
C VAL A 209 29.50 -15.80 8.17
N LYS A 210 29.22 -16.92 7.50
CA LYS A 210 29.95 -18.17 7.70
C LYS A 210 31.38 -18.08 7.17
N ASP A 211 31.55 -17.61 5.93
CA ASP A 211 32.77 -17.86 5.18
C ASP A 211 33.69 -16.63 5.08
N GLU A 212 33.14 -15.41 5.17
CA GLU A 212 33.86 -14.18 4.82
C GLU A 212 33.90 -13.13 5.94
N CYS A 213 32.87 -13.08 6.79
CA CYS A 213 32.67 -11.98 7.72
C CYS A 213 33.85 -11.84 8.70
N PRO A 214 34.51 -10.66 8.73
CA PRO A 214 35.67 -10.43 9.61
C PRO A 214 35.31 -10.50 11.11
N LEU A 215 34.05 -10.26 11.45
CA LEU A 215 33.58 -10.22 12.84
C LEU A 215 32.98 -11.55 13.32
N THR A 216 32.92 -12.57 12.47
CA THR A 216 32.47 -13.90 12.89
C THR A 216 33.50 -14.50 13.83
N GLU A 217 33.04 -14.93 15.01
CA GLU A 217 33.86 -15.73 15.92
C GLU A 217 34.10 -17.10 15.32
N VAL A 218 35.38 -17.43 15.17
CA VAL A 218 35.82 -18.72 14.65
C VAL A 218 36.81 -19.34 15.63
N ASP A 219 36.79 -20.67 15.69
CA ASP A 219 37.75 -21.42 16.47
C ASP A 219 39.13 -21.37 15.80
N CYS A 220 40.19 -21.41 16.62
CA CYS A 220 41.56 -21.53 16.12
C CYS A 220 41.68 -22.73 15.16
N PRO A 221 42.42 -22.62 14.03
CA PRO A 221 42.67 -23.76 13.14
C PRO A 221 43.29 -24.98 13.84
N LEU A 222 43.96 -24.77 14.98
CA LEU A 222 44.55 -25.80 15.82
C LEU A 222 43.64 -26.23 16.98
N HIS A 223 42.34 -25.95 16.91
CA HIS A 223 41.38 -26.42 17.90
C HIS A 223 41.39 -27.95 18.04
N TYR A 224 41.50 -28.66 16.92
CA TYR A 224 41.67 -30.12 16.92
C TYR A 224 42.92 -30.60 17.69
N ALA A 225 43.93 -29.73 17.83
CA ALA A 225 45.16 -30.03 18.54
C ALA A 225 45.13 -29.57 20.02
N GLY A 226 44.02 -28.96 20.48
CA GLY A 226 43.81 -28.54 21.86
C GLY A 226 43.81 -27.03 22.09
N CYS A 227 43.83 -26.20 21.04
CA CYS A 227 43.69 -24.75 21.22
C CYS A 227 42.22 -24.35 21.42
N GLU A 228 41.83 -23.94 22.62
CA GLU A 228 40.44 -23.56 22.96
C GLU A 228 40.10 -22.09 22.62
N VAL A 229 41.03 -21.37 22.02
CA VAL A 229 40.86 -19.96 21.70
C VAL A 229 39.87 -19.77 20.54
N ARG A 230 38.84 -18.95 20.79
CA ARG A 230 37.79 -18.54 19.86
C ARG A 230 37.70 -17.02 19.85
N LEU A 231 37.78 -16.42 18.67
CA LEU A 231 37.85 -14.96 18.51
C LEU A 231 37.34 -14.51 17.13
N PRO A 232 37.09 -13.21 16.92
CA PRO A 232 36.72 -12.70 15.60
C PRO A 232 37.76 -13.05 14.53
N ARG A 233 37.30 -13.44 13.33
CA ARG A 233 38.15 -13.81 12.19
C ARG A 233 39.26 -12.78 11.90
N LYS A 234 38.95 -11.49 12.02
CA LYS A 234 39.92 -10.38 11.79
C LYS A 234 41.12 -10.39 12.75
N ASP A 235 40.95 -10.93 13.96
CA ASP A 235 41.96 -10.92 15.02
C ASP A 235 42.76 -12.26 15.02
N MET A 236 42.33 -13.25 14.23
CA MET A 236 43.01 -14.55 14.09
C MET A 236 44.48 -14.44 13.65
N PRO A 237 44.85 -13.56 12.69
CA PRO A 237 46.25 -13.37 12.33
C PRO A 237 47.12 -12.94 13.51
N GLU A 238 46.60 -12.13 14.43
CA GLU A 238 47.32 -11.72 15.64
C GLU A 238 47.46 -12.89 16.62
N HIS A 239 46.41 -13.68 16.85
CA HIS A 239 46.47 -14.88 17.69
C HIS A 239 47.49 -15.92 17.17
N MET A 240 47.55 -16.14 15.86
CA MET A 240 48.48 -17.11 15.24
C MET A 240 49.96 -16.74 15.39
N THR A 241 50.29 -15.58 15.96
CA THR A 241 51.66 -15.21 16.32
C THR A 241 52.17 -15.93 17.58
N ASP A 242 51.29 -16.51 18.41
CA ASP A 242 51.66 -17.34 19.56
C ASP A 242 52.13 -18.76 19.14
N THR A 243 53.23 -18.74 18.38
CA THR A 243 53.83 -19.93 17.78
C THR A 243 54.32 -20.93 18.81
N VAL A 244 54.71 -20.49 20.02
CA VAL A 244 55.23 -21.40 21.06
C VAL A 244 54.13 -22.33 21.56
N THR A 245 52.95 -21.78 21.87
CA THR A 245 51.79 -22.58 22.28
C THR A 245 51.38 -23.53 21.17
N HIS A 246 51.26 -23.03 19.93
CA HIS A 246 50.83 -23.83 18.78
C HIS A 246 51.81 -24.95 18.41
N LEU A 247 53.11 -24.68 18.41
CA LEU A 247 54.14 -25.70 18.15
C LEU A 247 54.16 -26.77 19.25
N THR A 248 53.92 -26.41 20.50
CA THR A 248 53.85 -27.38 21.62
C THR A 248 52.65 -28.32 21.48
N LEU A 249 51.47 -27.78 21.15
CA LEU A 249 50.27 -28.56 20.87
C LEU A 249 50.49 -29.49 19.67
N LEU A 250 51.03 -28.96 18.57
CA LEU A 250 51.34 -29.76 17.38
C LEU A 250 52.35 -30.86 17.66
N ALA A 251 53.41 -30.59 18.43
CA ALA A 251 54.40 -31.60 18.83
C ALA A 251 53.75 -32.72 19.66
N THR A 252 52.87 -32.37 20.60
CA THR A 252 52.15 -33.33 21.46
C THR A 252 51.22 -34.24 20.65
N VAL A 253 50.44 -33.66 19.73
CA VAL A 253 49.56 -34.42 18.83
C VAL A 253 50.38 -35.28 17.87
N THR A 254 51.47 -34.75 17.32
CA THR A 254 52.36 -35.50 16.42
C THR A 254 53.01 -36.68 17.14
N GLN A 255 53.44 -36.51 18.38
CA GLN A 255 54.01 -37.60 19.19
C GLN A 255 52.98 -38.70 19.46
N SER A 256 51.75 -38.32 19.80
CA SER A 256 50.63 -39.26 19.99
C SER A 256 50.32 -40.02 18.71
N LEU A 257 50.21 -39.32 17.57
CA LEU A 257 49.97 -39.93 16.26
C LEU A 257 51.10 -40.86 15.82
N LEU A 258 52.37 -40.52 16.11
CA LEU A 258 53.51 -41.38 15.81
C LEU A 258 53.43 -42.70 16.59
N LYS A 259 53.06 -42.64 17.87
CA LYS A 259 52.88 -43.82 18.72
C LYS A 259 51.74 -44.70 18.19
N GLU A 260 50.59 -44.10 17.92
CA GLU A 260 49.43 -44.82 17.37
C GLU A 260 49.74 -45.44 15.99
N ASN A 261 50.50 -44.74 15.13
CA ASN A 261 50.89 -45.28 13.82
C ASN A 261 51.82 -46.49 13.97
N GLN A 262 52.73 -46.49 14.95
CA GLN A 262 53.58 -47.65 15.24
C GLN A 262 52.75 -48.84 15.74
N GLU A 263 51.82 -48.61 16.66
CA GLU A 263 50.91 -49.63 17.16
C GLU A 263 50.03 -50.21 16.04
N LEU A 264 49.52 -49.38 15.13
CA LEU A 264 48.77 -49.81 13.95
C LEU A 264 49.61 -50.64 12.97
N ARG A 265 50.86 -50.25 12.72
CA ARG A 265 51.79 -51.01 11.87
C ARG A 265 52.06 -52.39 12.45
N GLN A 266 52.34 -52.46 13.74
CA GLN A 266 52.57 -53.73 14.45
C GLN A 266 51.33 -54.63 14.39
N THR A 267 50.16 -54.07 14.70
CA THR A 267 48.87 -54.78 14.58
C THR A 267 48.64 -55.32 13.17
N THR A 268 48.93 -54.53 12.14
CA THR A 268 48.78 -54.92 10.74
C THR A 268 49.73 -56.06 10.36
N GLU A 269 50.97 -56.03 10.84
CA GLU A 269 51.93 -57.12 10.62
C GLU A 269 51.51 -58.41 11.29
N ASP A 270 50.97 -58.33 12.51
CA ASP A 270 50.53 -59.51 13.25
C ASP A 270 49.27 -60.14 12.62
N LEU A 271 48.30 -59.32 12.21
CA LEU A 271 47.14 -59.78 11.43
C LEU A 271 47.56 -60.43 10.10
N LYS A 272 48.57 -59.89 9.40
CA LYS A 272 49.11 -60.52 8.17
C LYS A 272 49.70 -61.90 8.46
N LYS A 273 50.47 -62.05 9.53
CA LYS A 273 51.05 -63.35 9.93
C LYS A 273 49.94 -64.35 10.29
N GLU A 274 48.90 -63.91 10.98
CA GLU A 274 47.77 -64.76 11.37
C GLU A 274 46.96 -65.21 10.16
N ASN A 275 46.65 -64.30 9.24
CA ASN A 275 45.94 -64.61 8.00
C ASN A 275 46.73 -65.61 7.13
N GLN A 276 48.06 -65.46 7.03
CA GLN A 276 48.92 -66.44 6.37
C GLN A 276 48.89 -67.83 7.03
N LYS A 277 48.79 -67.90 8.36
CA LYS A 277 48.63 -69.18 9.08
C LYS A 277 47.27 -69.82 8.79
N GLN A 278 46.20 -69.03 8.79
CA GLN A 278 44.85 -69.50 8.48
C GLN A 278 44.72 -69.97 7.02
N GLN A 279 45.35 -69.29 6.07
CA GLN A 279 45.42 -69.70 4.67
C GLN A 279 46.10 -71.07 4.52
N LYS A 280 47.25 -71.28 5.15
CA LYS A 280 47.93 -72.59 5.15
C LYS A 280 47.08 -73.70 5.79
N GLN A 281 46.41 -73.40 6.91
CA GLN A 281 45.51 -74.36 7.57
C GLN A 281 44.25 -74.71 6.75
N ASN A 282 43.83 -73.83 5.84
CA ASN A 282 42.72 -74.07 4.92
C ASN A 282 43.16 -74.82 3.64
N GLU A 283 44.46 -74.76 3.28
CA GLU A 283 45.05 -75.53 2.18
C GLU A 283 45.39 -76.98 2.58
N ASP A 284 45.65 -77.23 3.87
CA ASP A 284 45.96 -78.55 4.44
C ASP A 284 44.71 -79.38 4.84
N LYS A 285 43.49 -78.90 4.53
CA LYS A 285 42.21 -79.59 4.76
C LYS A 285 41.55 -80.02 3.45
#